data_AF-A0A1M5ICK9-F1
#
_entry.id   AF-A0A1M5ICK9-F1
#
_cell.length_a   1.000
_cell.length_b   1.000
_cell.length_c   1.000
_cell.angle_alpha   90.00
_cell.angle_beta   90.00
_cell.angle_gamma   90.00
#
_symmetry.space_group_name_H-M   'P 1'
#
loop_
_entity.id
_entity.type
_entity.pdbx_description
1 polymer ?
#
loop_
_entity_poly.entity_id
_entity_poly.type
_entity_poly.pdbx_seq_one_letter_code
_entity_poly.pdbx_strand_id
1 'polypeptide(L)'
;MEDFLPTIPTGNALLLFLFCLAAGGYVIYRFCLDQFDKPTVSADDRCPWKFVVLRYQTTPRQYLIGFTIYCGSMMLIFLSVSIVGPAPFFQIMKAMAAAATQTDMPAATDTAAAAISLQNYPTFPILVAFYLVGLNPNLPKALDFEINLRSFSHHMAYIPKNLDRLLNYMRFSDMELPADKVADAWNAIDLDKPALTAPDLKGASSAFDRVVMLYARAATLSGDASFEDPNDLLPNINPEVFQQYRAEIQNVSIGLLAIHARLGDLPPADKQERRPALLGIQRDLIKNLEWLYVIFACAVTATKGGGRTSDRLRAVGFVSPYPPPPSIPWDPILKVAGAAALVLGAAWLLAANAFLGAAQVTQIPTGTRDILQLLAIIIIVHTFAIGQALAMRAQLIGQNAYYAESGTGRAVAYVKIFLKCLLISATLNLVLYSPNLFRAFAPAHGGLSPDLLWQYFTYQLAWAIVPAVCGAMTSYTLDRPVAPRREQAISGALEASAMAIAALLAVALTFSDATPQYQEFVIVLYGGLGFVFGAMLPVNMRRHLAAEQSLLPDRITVLRTAVRQYFRDIQQFSEWLNTRSDKLDGKRPLDVLAEDNGLQQLTVFVGSTRQKTSTGMA
;
A
#
# COMPACT_ATOMS: atom_id res chain seq x y z
N MET A 1 -47.02 26.66 -3.25
CA MET A 1 -45.76 26.05 -2.76
C MET A 1 -45.77 25.90 -1.23
N GLU A 2 -46.50 26.77 -0.50
CA GLU A 2 -46.67 26.67 0.95
C GLU A 2 -47.57 25.51 1.41
N ASP A 3 -48.49 25.01 0.56
CA ASP A 3 -49.40 23.89 0.91
C ASP A 3 -48.74 22.50 1.00
N PHE A 4 -47.46 22.37 0.67
CA PHE A 4 -46.72 21.09 0.70
C PHE A 4 -45.78 20.94 1.91
N LEU A 5 -45.58 22.01 2.69
CA LEU A 5 -44.72 21.96 3.87
C LEU A 5 -45.59 21.72 5.11
N PRO A 6 -45.38 20.61 5.85
CA PRO A 6 -46.18 20.33 7.03
C PRO A 6 -45.88 21.33 8.15
N THR A 7 -46.92 21.65 8.91
CA THR A 7 -46.79 22.55 10.07
C THR A 7 -45.90 21.88 11.13
N ILE A 8 -44.80 22.53 11.50
CA ILE A 8 -43.87 22.06 12.54
C ILE A 8 -44.58 22.00 13.90
N PRO A 9 -44.34 20.97 14.74
CA PRO A 9 -44.97 20.88 16.04
C PRO A 9 -44.58 22.04 16.97
N THR A 10 -45.44 22.37 17.93
CA THR A 10 -45.17 23.37 18.97
C THR A 10 -45.40 22.79 20.37
N GLY A 11 -44.79 23.41 21.39
CA GLY A 11 -44.91 23.00 22.80
C GLY A 11 -44.32 21.62 23.09
N ASN A 12 -45.00 20.81 23.93
CA ASN A 12 -44.53 19.47 24.32
C ASN A 12 -44.43 18.50 23.13
N ALA A 13 -45.24 18.69 22.08
CA ALA A 13 -45.18 17.87 20.87
C ALA A 13 -43.87 18.09 20.09
N LEU A 14 -43.31 19.30 20.13
CA LEU A 14 -42.00 19.59 19.53
C LEU A 14 -40.88 18.87 20.27
N LEU A 15 -40.89 18.87 21.60
CA LEU A 15 -39.90 18.17 22.41
C LEU A 15 -39.94 16.66 22.16
N LEU A 16 -41.15 16.08 22.12
CA LEU A 16 -41.33 14.66 21.81
C LEU A 16 -40.90 14.32 20.37
N PHE A 17 -41.21 15.19 19.41
CA PHE A 17 -40.76 15.04 18.02
C PHE A 17 -39.24 15.07 17.90
N LEU A 18 -38.57 16.04 18.53
CA LEU A 18 -37.10 16.13 18.54
C LEU A 18 -36.46 14.92 19.24
N PHE A 19 -37.07 14.42 20.32
CA PHE A 19 -36.61 13.21 21.00
C PHE A 19 -36.74 11.97 20.11
N CYS A 20 -37.89 11.78 19.45
CA CYS A 20 -38.11 10.69 18.50
C CYS A 20 -37.19 10.80 17.27
N LEU A 21 -36.88 12.03 16.82
CA LEU A 21 -35.93 12.29 15.74
C LEU A 21 -34.50 11.88 16.15
N ALA A 22 -34.07 12.25 17.35
CA ALA A 22 -32.75 11.87 17.89
C ALA A 22 -32.64 10.35 18.11
N ALA A 23 -33.67 9.73 18.70
CA ALA A 23 -33.73 8.28 18.91
C ALA A 23 -33.75 7.52 17.57
N GLY A 24 -34.55 7.96 16.60
CA GLY A 24 -34.59 7.38 15.25
C GLY A 24 -33.25 7.52 14.51
N GLY A 25 -32.60 8.69 14.63
CA GLY A 25 -31.24 8.89 14.13
C GLY A 25 -30.24 7.92 14.77
N TYR A 26 -30.29 7.72 16.09
CA TYR A 26 -29.43 6.74 16.76
C TYR A 26 -29.64 5.31 16.26
N VAL A 27 -30.90 4.90 16.05
CA VAL A 27 -31.24 3.58 15.48
C VAL A 27 -30.64 3.41 14.08
N ILE A 28 -30.79 4.43 13.22
CA ILE A 28 -30.21 4.40 11.87
C ILE A 28 -28.70 4.38 11.91
N TYR A 29 -28.07 5.17 12.80
CA TYR A 29 -26.62 5.16 12.97
C TYR A 29 -26.10 3.78 13.39
N ARG A 30 -26.74 3.15 14.38
CA ARG A 30 -26.41 1.78 14.82
C ARG A 30 -26.61 0.76 13.70
N PHE A 31 -27.73 0.83 13.01
CA PHE A 31 -27.98 -0.01 11.83
C PHE A 31 -26.90 0.19 10.77
N CYS A 32 -26.54 1.44 10.46
CA CYS A 32 -25.53 1.75 9.46
C CYS A 32 -24.16 1.18 9.88
N LEU A 33 -23.79 1.29 11.16
CA LEU A 33 -22.54 0.69 11.67
C LEU A 33 -22.54 -0.84 11.47
N ASP A 34 -23.65 -1.50 11.78
CA ASP A 34 -23.74 -2.95 11.67
C ASP A 34 -23.82 -3.43 10.22
N GLN A 35 -24.37 -2.62 9.31
CA GLN A 35 -24.59 -2.98 7.91
C GLN A 35 -23.45 -2.56 6.98
N PHE A 36 -22.70 -1.51 7.29
CA PHE A 36 -21.71 -0.97 6.36
C PHE A 36 -20.58 -1.94 6.05
N ASP A 37 -20.21 -2.79 7.02
CA ASP A 37 -19.14 -3.80 6.88
C ASP A 37 -19.61 -5.10 6.21
N LYS A 38 -20.92 -5.25 5.94
CA LYS A 38 -21.50 -6.45 5.31
C LYS A 38 -21.36 -6.42 3.78
N PRO A 39 -21.27 -7.59 3.14
CA PRO A 39 -21.11 -7.68 1.69
C PRO A 39 -22.33 -7.15 0.94
N THR A 40 -22.07 -6.49 -0.20
CA THR A 40 -23.07 -5.86 -1.07
C THR A 40 -23.58 -6.76 -2.19
N VAL A 41 -23.06 -7.98 -2.31
CA VAL A 41 -23.40 -8.93 -3.37
C VAL A 41 -24.18 -10.12 -2.79
N SER A 42 -25.29 -10.50 -3.42
CA SER A 42 -26.17 -11.60 -2.99
C SER A 42 -25.45 -12.95 -3.01
N ALA A 43 -25.77 -13.89 -2.11
CA ALA A 43 -25.09 -15.18 -1.93
C ALA A 43 -24.99 -16.07 -3.20
N ASP A 44 -25.73 -15.76 -4.26
CA ASP A 44 -25.76 -16.55 -5.51
C ASP A 44 -24.74 -16.09 -6.60
N ASP A 45 -24.34 -14.81 -6.60
CA ASP A 45 -23.42 -14.31 -7.64
C ASP A 45 -21.99 -14.85 -7.44
N ARG A 46 -21.43 -15.60 -8.40
CA ARG A 46 -20.02 -16.06 -8.36
C ARG A 46 -19.03 -14.90 -8.53
N CYS A 47 -19.06 -13.97 -7.58
CA CYS A 47 -18.40 -12.68 -7.61
C CYS A 47 -17.40 -12.61 -6.44
N PRO A 48 -16.10 -12.51 -6.72
CA PRO A 48 -15.06 -12.50 -5.69
C PRO A 48 -15.14 -11.29 -4.72
N TRP A 49 -15.96 -10.29 -5.05
CA TRP A 49 -16.21 -9.11 -4.23
C TRP A 49 -17.06 -9.38 -2.98
N LYS A 50 -17.68 -10.56 -2.87
CA LYS A 50 -18.46 -11.00 -1.70
C LYS A 50 -17.67 -11.07 -0.39
N PHE A 51 -16.36 -11.19 -0.47
CA PHE A 51 -15.50 -11.47 0.69
C PHE A 51 -14.68 -10.25 1.13
N VAL A 52 -14.94 -9.09 0.52
CA VAL A 52 -14.21 -7.85 0.77
C VAL A 52 -14.84 -7.11 1.94
N VAL A 53 -14.26 -7.28 3.13
CA VAL A 53 -14.64 -6.47 4.31
C VAL A 53 -13.88 -5.15 4.29
N LEU A 54 -14.61 -4.07 4.03
CA LEU A 54 -14.09 -2.74 3.76
C LEU A 54 -13.21 -2.16 4.86
N ARG A 55 -13.60 -2.40 6.11
CA ARG A 55 -12.90 -1.89 7.30
C ARG A 55 -11.42 -2.27 7.34
N TYR A 56 -11.08 -3.41 6.74
CA TYR A 56 -9.71 -3.92 6.69
C TYR A 56 -8.97 -3.58 5.39
N GLN A 57 -9.70 -3.17 4.35
CA GLN A 57 -9.15 -2.89 3.01
C GLN A 57 -9.04 -1.40 2.69
N THR A 58 -9.54 -0.54 3.58
CA THR A 58 -9.51 0.92 3.43
C THR A 58 -8.65 1.59 4.48
N THR A 59 -8.07 2.73 4.12
CA THR A 59 -7.48 3.62 5.14
C THR A 59 -8.59 4.15 6.05
N PRO A 60 -8.31 4.48 7.33
CA PRO A 60 -9.32 5.02 8.24
C PRO A 60 -10.04 6.25 7.66
N ARG A 61 -9.34 7.07 6.87
CA ARG A 61 -9.90 8.24 6.18
C ARG A 61 -10.90 7.83 5.08
N GLN A 62 -10.57 6.83 4.27
CA GLN A 62 -11.43 6.32 3.20
C GLN A 62 -12.66 5.61 3.77
N TYR A 63 -12.46 4.80 4.81
CA TYR A 63 -13.54 4.18 5.57
C TYR A 63 -14.53 5.24 6.08
N LEU A 64 -14.00 6.29 6.74
CA LEU A 64 -14.82 7.36 7.28
C LEU A 64 -15.59 8.10 6.17
N ILE A 65 -14.96 8.39 5.03
CA ILE A 65 -15.64 9.03 3.89
C ILE A 65 -16.80 8.14 3.40
N GLY A 66 -16.54 6.86 3.19
CA GLY A 66 -17.56 5.89 2.77
C GLY A 66 -18.72 5.78 3.73
N PHE A 67 -18.39 5.59 5.00
CA PHE A 67 -19.37 5.50 6.07
C PHE A 67 -20.17 6.81 6.19
N THR A 68 -19.53 7.97 6.03
CA THR A 68 -20.20 9.27 6.09
C THR A 68 -21.16 9.47 4.92
N ILE A 69 -20.79 9.04 3.70
CA ILE A 69 -21.69 9.08 2.54
C ILE A 69 -22.89 8.15 2.76
N TYR A 70 -22.64 6.93 3.23
CA TYR A 70 -23.69 5.93 3.49
C TYR A 70 -24.64 6.37 4.61
N CYS A 71 -24.08 6.61 5.80
CA CYS A 71 -24.85 7.03 6.97
C CYS A 71 -25.49 8.40 6.75
N GLY A 72 -24.78 9.34 6.13
CA GLY A 72 -25.31 10.66 5.79
C GLY A 72 -26.48 10.59 4.81
N SER A 73 -26.42 9.71 3.80
CA SER A 73 -27.54 9.52 2.87
C SER A 73 -28.74 8.83 3.52
N MET A 74 -28.50 7.81 4.36
CA MET A 74 -29.57 7.18 5.16
C MET A 74 -30.23 8.17 6.12
N MET A 75 -29.42 9.00 6.79
CA MET A 75 -29.89 10.08 7.65
C MET A 75 -30.65 11.15 6.88
N LEU A 76 -30.20 11.52 5.68
CA LEU A 76 -30.88 12.51 4.85
C LEU A 76 -32.25 11.99 4.39
N ILE A 77 -32.34 10.73 3.97
CA ILE A 77 -33.62 10.08 3.64
C ILE A 77 -34.53 10.08 4.87
N PHE A 78 -34.02 9.65 6.02
CA PHE A 78 -34.76 9.66 7.27
C PHE A 78 -35.29 11.03 7.67
N LEU A 79 -34.43 12.06 7.65
CA LEU A 79 -34.82 13.43 8.00
C LEU A 79 -35.83 13.97 7.00
N SER A 80 -35.62 13.75 5.70
CA SER A 80 -36.53 14.22 4.65
C SER A 80 -37.90 13.58 4.81
N VAL A 81 -37.97 12.26 5.02
CA VAL A 81 -39.24 11.54 5.22
C VAL A 81 -39.90 11.95 6.54
N SER A 82 -39.13 12.12 7.61
CA SER A 82 -39.64 12.56 8.92
C SER A 82 -40.19 13.98 8.88
N ILE A 83 -39.63 14.86 8.04
CA ILE A 83 -40.09 16.24 7.84
C ILE A 83 -41.30 16.28 6.92
N VAL A 84 -41.40 15.43 5.89
CA VAL A 84 -42.57 15.39 4.96
C VAL A 84 -43.86 14.95 5.67
N GLY A 85 -43.76 14.17 6.74
CA GLY A 85 -44.88 13.77 7.58
C GLY A 85 -45.64 12.52 7.10
N PRO A 86 -46.63 12.06 7.88
CA PRO A 86 -47.26 10.75 7.69
C PRO A 86 -48.13 10.66 6.42
N ALA A 87 -48.88 11.69 6.06
CA ALA A 87 -49.82 11.62 4.94
C ALA A 87 -49.14 11.39 3.58
N PRO A 88 -48.10 12.16 3.17
CA PRO A 88 -47.42 11.90 1.91
C PRO A 88 -46.61 10.60 1.95
N PHE A 89 -46.05 10.23 3.11
CA PHE A 89 -45.33 8.97 3.28
C PHE A 89 -46.22 7.74 3.02
N PHE A 90 -47.42 7.68 3.63
CA PHE A 90 -48.34 6.56 3.39
C PHE A 90 -48.91 6.54 1.96
N GLN A 91 -49.04 7.70 1.31
CA GLN A 91 -49.41 7.77 -0.11
C GLN A 91 -48.30 7.22 -1.02
N ILE A 92 -47.04 7.61 -0.77
CA ILE A 92 -45.87 7.06 -1.50
C ILE A 92 -45.79 5.54 -1.30
N MET A 93 -45.99 5.07 -0.08
CA MET A 93 -46.00 3.64 0.23
C MET A 93 -47.11 2.87 -0.49
N LYS A 94 -48.33 3.43 -0.53
CA LYS A 94 -49.45 2.85 -1.28
C LYS A 94 -49.20 2.85 -2.79
N ALA A 95 -48.61 3.93 -3.32
CA ALA A 95 -48.24 4.02 -4.74
C ALA A 95 -47.15 2.99 -5.12
N MET A 96 -46.13 2.81 -4.28
CA MET A 96 -45.09 1.80 -4.48
C MET A 96 -45.64 0.37 -4.39
N ALA A 97 -46.55 0.11 -3.44
CA ALA A 97 -47.20 -1.20 -3.33
C ALA A 97 -48.10 -1.50 -4.54
N ALA A 98 -48.86 -0.51 -5.03
CA ALA A 98 -49.69 -0.63 -6.23
C ALA A 98 -48.84 -0.87 -7.50
N ALA A 99 -47.71 -0.15 -7.64
CA ALA A 99 -46.76 -0.33 -8.73
C ALA A 99 -46.10 -1.72 -8.72
N ALA A 100 -45.79 -2.28 -7.55
CA ALA A 100 -45.22 -3.62 -7.41
C ALA A 100 -46.23 -4.75 -7.69
N THR A 101 -47.53 -4.48 -7.57
CA THR A 101 -48.62 -5.47 -7.72
C THR A 101 -49.45 -5.29 -9.00
N GLN A 102 -49.08 -4.34 -9.87
CA GLN A 102 -49.79 -4.01 -11.11
C GLN A 102 -51.30 -3.81 -10.92
N THR A 103 -51.71 -3.09 -9.88
CA THR A 103 -53.11 -2.72 -9.64
C THR A 103 -53.29 -1.21 -9.76
N ASP A 104 -54.45 -0.78 -10.27
CA ASP A 104 -54.77 0.64 -10.49
C ASP A 104 -54.62 1.45 -9.19
N MET A 105 -53.98 2.62 -9.29
CA MET A 105 -53.80 3.50 -8.14
C MET A 105 -55.15 3.98 -7.60
N PRO A 106 -55.43 3.85 -6.29
CA PRO A 106 -56.66 4.37 -5.72
C PRO A 106 -56.66 5.91 -5.69
N ALA A 107 -57.79 6.51 -6.03
CA ALA A 107 -57.98 7.96 -6.06
C ALA A 107 -57.71 8.62 -4.69
N ALA A 108 -57.04 9.77 -4.71
CA ALA A 108 -56.76 10.57 -3.52
C ALA A 108 -58.08 10.98 -2.85
N THR A 109 -58.26 10.62 -1.58
CA THR A 109 -59.42 11.03 -0.78
C THR A 109 -59.12 12.35 -0.07
N ASP A 110 -60.06 13.29 -0.11
CA ASP A 110 -59.98 14.68 0.37
C ASP A 110 -59.80 14.86 1.89
N THR A 111 -59.53 13.80 2.65
CA THR A 111 -59.17 13.87 4.08
C THR A 111 -57.69 14.23 4.33
N ALA A 112 -56.93 14.52 3.27
CA ALA A 112 -55.50 14.81 3.31
C ALA A 112 -55.12 16.06 4.12
N ALA A 113 -55.98 17.08 4.22
CA ALA A 113 -55.65 18.36 4.84
C ALA A 113 -55.40 18.29 6.36
N ALA A 114 -56.08 17.39 7.08
CA ALA A 114 -55.89 17.21 8.53
C ALA A 114 -54.68 16.31 8.89
N ALA A 115 -54.12 15.61 7.91
CA ALA A 115 -53.05 14.62 8.07
C ALA A 115 -51.65 15.17 7.69
N ILE A 116 -51.56 16.44 7.30
CA ILE A 116 -50.31 17.16 6.99
C ILE A 116 -49.68 17.75 8.26
N SER A 117 -50.36 17.77 9.41
CA SER A 117 -49.79 18.33 10.64
C SER A 117 -48.95 17.31 11.43
N LEU A 118 -47.64 17.57 11.54
CA LEU A 118 -46.74 16.83 12.44
C LEU A 118 -47.14 16.98 13.93
N GLN A 119 -47.98 17.97 14.27
CA GLN A 119 -48.50 18.20 15.63
C GLN A 119 -49.23 16.98 16.19
N ASN A 120 -49.94 16.23 15.34
CA ASN A 120 -50.76 15.09 15.75
C ASN A 120 -49.97 13.77 15.77
N TYR A 121 -48.74 13.77 15.23
CA TYR A 121 -47.91 12.58 15.11
C TYR A 121 -46.45 12.84 15.54
N PRO A 122 -46.21 13.29 16.79
CA PRO A 122 -44.85 13.59 17.25
C PRO A 122 -43.92 12.36 17.28
N THR A 123 -44.47 11.15 17.32
CA THR A 123 -43.70 9.90 17.28
C THR A 123 -43.33 9.42 15.87
N PHE A 124 -43.80 10.10 14.83
CA PHE A 124 -43.61 9.68 13.43
C PHE A 124 -42.14 9.39 13.05
N PRO A 125 -41.13 10.19 13.46
CA PRO A 125 -39.74 9.89 13.13
C PRO A 125 -39.29 8.49 13.56
N ILE A 126 -39.66 8.02 14.76
CA ILE A 126 -39.19 6.69 15.21
C ILE A 126 -39.80 5.56 14.36
N LEU A 127 -41.02 5.74 13.87
CA LEU A 127 -41.67 4.80 12.95
C LEU A 127 -40.94 4.75 11.61
N VAL A 128 -40.53 5.90 11.08
CA VAL A 128 -39.72 5.99 9.85
C VAL A 128 -38.37 5.29 10.04
N ALA A 129 -37.71 5.48 11.18
CA ALA A 129 -36.45 4.80 11.47
C ALA A 129 -36.61 3.27 11.51
N PHE A 130 -37.63 2.76 12.20
CA PHE A 130 -37.91 1.32 12.23
C PHE A 130 -38.31 0.76 10.87
N TYR A 131 -39.00 1.56 10.06
CA TYR A 131 -39.33 1.22 8.68
C TYR A 131 -38.07 1.10 7.81
N LEU A 132 -37.18 2.08 7.84
CA LEU A 132 -35.91 2.07 7.08
C LEU A 132 -34.98 0.92 7.50
N VAL A 133 -35.03 0.50 8.77
CA VAL A 133 -34.23 -0.60 9.32
C VAL A 133 -34.89 -1.98 9.11
N GLY A 134 -36.14 -2.04 8.65
CA GLY A 134 -36.81 -3.30 8.31
C GLY A 134 -37.27 -4.13 9.52
N LEU A 135 -37.52 -3.50 10.67
CA LEU A 135 -37.96 -4.19 11.90
C LEU A 135 -39.45 -4.58 11.92
N ASN A 136 -40.20 -4.31 10.84
CA ASN A 136 -41.60 -4.73 10.71
C ASN A 136 -41.72 -5.95 9.76
N PRO A 137 -42.07 -7.14 10.29
CA PRO A 137 -42.13 -8.39 9.51
C PRO A 137 -43.32 -8.47 8.53
N ASN A 138 -44.32 -7.59 8.65
CA ASN A 138 -45.57 -7.66 7.88
C ASN A 138 -45.60 -6.76 6.63
N LEU A 139 -44.50 -6.05 6.33
CA LEU A 139 -44.41 -5.19 5.16
C LEU A 139 -43.28 -5.71 4.26
N PRO A 140 -43.47 -5.73 2.93
CA PRO A 140 -42.46 -6.22 2.00
C PRO A 140 -41.12 -5.54 2.27
N LYS A 141 -40.01 -6.27 2.08
CA LYS A 141 -38.61 -5.76 2.11
C LYS A 141 -38.40 -4.74 0.98
N ALA A 142 -39.19 -3.67 0.95
CA ALA A 142 -39.47 -2.86 -0.23
C ALA A 142 -38.32 -1.95 -0.65
N LEU A 143 -37.13 -2.15 -0.12
CA LEU A 143 -36.07 -1.17 -0.18
C LEU A 143 -34.70 -1.88 -0.30
N ASP A 144 -34.53 -2.57 -1.43
CA ASP A 144 -33.22 -2.93 -2.01
C ASP A 144 -32.32 -1.68 -2.25
N PHE A 145 -32.83 -0.47 -2.01
CA PHE A 145 -32.05 0.77 -2.05
C PHE A 145 -30.91 0.80 -1.03
N GLU A 146 -31.03 0.15 0.14
CA GLU A 146 -29.97 0.17 1.16
C GLU A 146 -28.72 -0.50 0.60
N ILE A 147 -28.90 -1.66 -0.05
CA ILE A 147 -27.82 -2.41 -0.70
C ILE A 147 -27.21 -1.56 -1.81
N ASN A 148 -28.02 -0.87 -2.61
CA ASN A 148 -27.55 0.03 -3.66
C ASN A 148 -26.80 1.24 -3.10
N LEU A 149 -27.27 1.82 -1.99
CA LEU A 149 -26.67 2.97 -1.33
C LEU A 149 -25.37 2.60 -0.63
N ARG A 150 -25.35 1.43 0.02
CA ARG A 150 -24.16 0.81 0.59
C ARG A 150 -23.15 0.52 -0.51
N SER A 151 -23.58 -0.11 -1.61
CA SER A 151 -22.77 -0.38 -2.80
C SER A 151 -22.20 0.93 -3.36
N PHE A 152 -23.02 1.95 -3.61
CA PHE A 152 -22.55 3.26 -4.07
C PHE A 152 -21.52 3.87 -3.11
N SER A 153 -21.77 3.80 -1.80
CA SER A 153 -20.86 4.33 -0.79
C SER A 153 -19.56 3.54 -0.73
N HIS A 154 -19.60 2.23 -0.92
CA HIS A 154 -18.42 1.37 -1.05
C HIS A 154 -17.61 1.74 -2.30
N HIS A 155 -18.27 2.02 -3.42
CA HIS A 155 -17.62 2.49 -4.64
C HIS A 155 -16.98 3.89 -4.45
N MET A 156 -17.66 4.81 -3.77
CA MET A 156 -17.16 6.16 -3.47
C MET A 156 -16.06 6.19 -2.41
N ALA A 157 -16.07 5.25 -1.45
CA ALA A 157 -15.06 5.09 -0.40
C ALA A 157 -13.69 4.60 -0.90
N TYR A 158 -13.55 4.33 -2.21
CA TYR A 158 -12.27 3.95 -2.82
C TYR A 158 -11.70 2.61 -2.37
N ILE A 159 -12.61 1.67 -2.19
CA ILE A 159 -12.31 0.27 -1.84
C ILE A 159 -11.85 -0.53 -3.07
N PRO A 160 -12.16 -0.11 -4.32
CA PRO A 160 -11.57 -0.75 -5.48
C PRO A 160 -10.12 -0.35 -5.74
N LYS A 161 -9.62 0.86 -5.48
CA LYS A 161 -8.33 1.24 -6.10
C LYS A 161 -7.10 0.56 -5.51
N ASN A 162 -7.04 0.33 -4.20
CA ASN A 162 -5.88 -0.37 -3.61
C ASN A 162 -5.96 -1.87 -3.87
N LEU A 163 -7.17 -2.45 -3.80
CA LEU A 163 -7.41 -3.85 -4.11
C LEU A 163 -7.17 -4.13 -5.60
N ASP A 164 -7.72 -3.31 -6.49
CA ASP A 164 -7.53 -3.42 -7.93
C ASP A 164 -6.06 -3.16 -8.32
N ARG A 165 -5.37 -2.20 -7.67
CA ARG A 165 -3.90 -2.08 -7.83
C ARG A 165 -3.15 -3.33 -7.37
N LEU A 166 -3.57 -3.94 -6.27
CA LEU A 166 -2.97 -5.16 -5.72
C LEU A 166 -3.27 -6.39 -6.58
N LEU A 167 -4.48 -6.51 -7.10
CA LEU A 167 -4.90 -7.56 -8.02
C LEU A 167 -4.19 -7.40 -9.37
N ASN A 168 -4.11 -6.18 -9.90
CA ASN A 168 -3.33 -5.89 -11.10
C ASN A 168 -1.85 -6.15 -10.87
N TYR A 169 -1.30 -5.77 -9.71
CA TYR A 169 0.06 -6.15 -9.33
C TYR A 169 0.24 -7.65 -9.40
N MET A 170 -0.58 -8.47 -8.73
CA MET A 170 -0.41 -9.93 -8.72
C MET A 170 -0.63 -10.56 -10.09
N ARG A 171 -1.58 -10.05 -10.89
CA ARG A 171 -1.84 -10.50 -12.26
C ARG A 171 -0.65 -10.28 -13.20
N PHE A 172 0.05 -9.15 -13.05
CA PHE A 172 1.16 -8.78 -13.93
C PHE A 172 2.54 -9.11 -13.35
N SER A 173 2.61 -9.56 -12.10
CA SER A 173 3.85 -10.02 -11.45
C SER A 173 4.25 -11.38 -11.98
N ASP A 174 5.54 -11.57 -12.24
CA ASP A 174 6.12 -12.91 -12.36
C ASP A 174 6.13 -13.58 -10.98
N MET A 175 6.08 -14.92 -10.96
CA MET A 175 6.18 -15.69 -9.72
C MET A 175 7.40 -16.57 -9.86
N GLU A 176 8.38 -16.38 -8.99
CA GLU A 176 9.50 -17.31 -8.90
C GLU A 176 8.96 -18.62 -8.31
N LEU A 177 9.17 -19.71 -9.03
CA LEU A 177 8.76 -21.07 -8.66
C LEU A 177 10.01 -21.91 -8.36
N PRO A 178 10.66 -21.77 -7.18
CA PRO A 178 11.77 -22.64 -6.79
C PRO A 178 11.32 -24.11 -6.82
N ALA A 179 12.13 -24.98 -7.42
CA ALA A 179 11.75 -26.38 -7.66
C ALA A 179 11.47 -27.14 -6.35
N ASP A 180 12.22 -26.84 -5.29
CA ASP A 180 12.03 -27.31 -3.92
C ASP A 180 10.66 -26.88 -3.37
N LYS A 181 10.33 -25.59 -3.46
CA LYS A 181 9.05 -25.07 -2.95
C LYS A 181 7.84 -25.57 -3.73
N VAL A 182 8.00 -25.84 -5.02
CA VAL A 182 6.96 -26.46 -5.85
C VAL A 182 6.76 -27.91 -5.42
N ALA A 183 7.84 -28.67 -5.20
CA ALA A 183 7.74 -30.04 -4.73
C ALA A 183 7.04 -30.13 -3.36
N ASP A 184 7.40 -29.25 -2.42
CA ASP A 184 6.73 -29.16 -1.11
C ASP A 184 5.24 -28.84 -1.24
N ALA A 185 4.88 -27.93 -2.15
CA ALA A 185 3.48 -27.58 -2.40
C ALA A 185 2.68 -28.74 -2.99
N TRP A 186 3.27 -29.54 -3.88
CA TRP A 186 2.66 -30.75 -4.42
C TRP A 186 2.44 -31.80 -3.32
N ASN A 187 3.44 -32.01 -2.47
CA ASN A 187 3.34 -32.90 -1.31
C ASN A 187 2.23 -32.45 -0.34
N ALA A 188 2.06 -31.14 -0.14
CA ALA A 188 1.03 -30.60 0.73
C ALA A 188 -0.41 -30.80 0.23
N ILE A 189 -0.61 -30.98 -1.07
CA ILE A 189 -1.92 -31.26 -1.69
C ILE A 189 -2.19 -32.77 -1.80
N ASP A 190 -1.20 -33.60 -1.48
CA ASP A 190 -1.27 -35.07 -1.61
C ASP A 190 -1.60 -35.51 -3.05
N LEU A 191 -0.95 -34.87 -4.03
CA LEU A 191 -1.08 -35.18 -5.45
C LEU A 191 0.29 -35.36 -6.10
N ASP A 192 0.38 -36.34 -6.99
CA ASP A 192 1.54 -36.49 -7.85
C ASP A 192 1.54 -35.42 -8.95
N LYS A 193 2.73 -34.88 -9.24
CA LYS A 193 2.88 -33.95 -10.35
C LYS A 193 2.58 -34.68 -11.67
N PRO A 194 1.65 -34.20 -12.51
CA PRO A 194 1.31 -34.88 -13.76
C PRO A 194 2.52 -34.94 -14.70
N ALA A 195 2.85 -36.15 -15.17
CA ALA A 195 3.95 -36.40 -16.08
C ALA A 195 3.58 -35.98 -17.52
N LEU A 196 3.90 -34.73 -17.88
CA LEU A 196 3.51 -34.15 -19.16
C LEU A 196 4.72 -34.13 -20.10
N THR A 197 4.79 -35.09 -21.03
CA THR A 197 5.87 -35.21 -22.02
C THR A 197 5.69 -34.34 -23.27
N ALA A 198 4.51 -33.74 -23.45
CA ALA A 198 4.16 -33.02 -24.67
C ALA A 198 4.38 -31.49 -24.56
N PRO A 199 4.99 -30.83 -25.58
CA PRO A 199 5.38 -29.42 -25.52
C PRO A 199 4.21 -28.43 -25.48
N ASP A 200 3.04 -28.82 -26.00
CA ASP A 200 1.77 -28.09 -25.98
C ASP A 200 1.17 -27.96 -24.56
N LEU A 201 1.55 -28.87 -23.64
CA LEU A 201 1.11 -28.89 -22.25
C LEU A 201 1.96 -28.01 -21.32
N LYS A 202 3.10 -27.50 -21.80
CA LYS A 202 4.05 -26.71 -21.00
C LYS A 202 3.41 -25.45 -20.39
N GLY A 203 2.54 -24.77 -21.15
CA GLY A 203 1.82 -23.58 -20.69
C GLY A 203 0.78 -23.89 -19.60
N ALA A 204 0.06 -25.02 -19.72
CA ALA A 204 -0.90 -25.45 -18.71
C ALA A 204 -0.20 -25.94 -17.42
N SER A 205 0.92 -26.67 -17.56
CA SER A 205 1.72 -27.15 -16.44
C SER A 205 2.31 -25.99 -15.60
N SER A 206 2.85 -24.96 -16.26
CA SER A 206 3.37 -23.79 -15.54
C SER A 206 2.26 -23.03 -14.79
N ALA A 207 1.08 -22.90 -15.38
CA ALA A 207 -0.07 -22.30 -14.69
C ALA A 207 -0.52 -23.17 -13.49
N PHE A 208 -0.47 -24.49 -13.63
CA PHE A 208 -0.88 -25.43 -12.58
C PHE A 208 0.06 -25.41 -11.37
N ASP A 209 1.38 -25.45 -11.59
CA ASP A 209 2.39 -25.30 -10.53
C ASP A 209 2.19 -23.99 -9.75
N ARG A 210 1.81 -22.91 -10.46
CA ARG A 210 1.52 -21.60 -9.87
C ARG A 210 0.29 -21.62 -8.97
N VAL A 211 -0.78 -22.29 -9.41
CA VAL A 211 -2.03 -22.42 -8.64
C VAL A 211 -1.82 -23.32 -7.41
N VAL A 212 -1.09 -24.43 -7.55
CA VAL A 212 -0.72 -25.34 -6.46
C VAL A 212 0.09 -24.63 -5.38
N MET A 213 1.12 -23.87 -5.77
CA MET A 213 1.93 -23.11 -4.81
C MET A 213 1.07 -22.07 -4.06
N LEU A 214 0.25 -21.31 -4.78
CA LEU A 214 -0.64 -20.31 -4.16
C LEU A 214 -1.65 -20.98 -3.25
N TYR A 215 -2.25 -22.10 -3.66
CA TYR A 215 -3.16 -22.86 -2.81
C TYR A 215 -2.50 -23.32 -1.51
N ALA A 216 -1.33 -23.97 -1.57
CA ALA A 216 -0.62 -24.46 -0.37
C ALA A 216 -0.25 -23.30 0.58
N ARG A 217 0.13 -22.15 0.02
CA ARG A 217 0.41 -20.93 0.79
C ARG A 217 -0.86 -20.27 1.35
N ALA A 218 -1.98 -20.32 0.64
CA ALA A 218 -3.26 -19.83 1.12
C ALA A 218 -3.79 -20.71 2.26
N ALA A 219 -3.72 -22.03 2.11
CA ALA A 219 -4.12 -23.02 3.11
C ALA A 219 -3.32 -22.86 4.41
N THR A 220 -2.00 -22.63 4.32
CA THR A 220 -1.16 -22.36 5.49
C THR A 220 -1.44 -20.99 6.13
N LEU A 221 -1.75 -19.95 5.34
CA LEU A 221 -2.16 -18.64 5.86
C LEU A 221 -3.58 -18.63 6.46
N SER A 222 -4.49 -19.47 5.95
CA SER A 222 -5.81 -19.73 6.55
C SER A 222 -5.76 -20.74 7.70
N GLY A 223 -4.56 -21.22 8.03
CA GLY A 223 -4.20 -21.95 9.24
C GLY A 223 -4.77 -23.35 9.37
N ASP A 224 -4.15 -24.30 8.67
CA ASP A 224 -4.23 -25.72 9.06
C ASP A 224 -3.47 -26.04 10.37
N ALA A 225 -2.77 -25.09 11.01
CA ALA A 225 -2.01 -25.34 12.24
C ALA A 225 -2.42 -24.50 13.48
N SER A 226 -3.25 -23.45 13.36
CA SER A 226 -3.46 -22.51 14.49
C SER A 226 -4.90 -22.00 14.72
N PHE A 227 -5.91 -22.57 14.05
CA PHE A 227 -7.31 -22.17 14.25
C PHE A 227 -8.07 -23.02 15.28
N GLU A 228 -7.42 -24.01 15.89
CA GLU A 228 -8.02 -24.77 17.00
C GLU A 228 -8.07 -23.96 18.30
N ASP A 229 -7.25 -22.91 18.45
CA ASP A 229 -7.27 -22.02 19.62
C ASP A 229 -7.67 -20.58 19.23
N PRO A 230 -8.97 -20.22 19.30
CA PRO A 230 -9.45 -18.89 18.95
C PRO A 230 -8.93 -17.77 19.86
N ASN A 231 -8.24 -18.09 20.96
CA ASN A 231 -7.64 -17.10 21.85
C ASN A 231 -6.29 -16.54 21.34
N ASP A 232 -5.61 -17.27 20.46
CA ASP A 232 -4.33 -16.85 19.85
C ASP A 232 -4.53 -16.03 18.57
N LEU A 233 -5.74 -16.05 18.00
CA LEU A 233 -6.14 -15.09 16.98
C LEU A 233 -6.26 -13.72 17.67
N LEU A 234 -5.42 -12.78 17.23
CA LEU A 234 -5.52 -11.38 17.64
C LEU A 234 -7.01 -10.98 17.78
N PRO A 235 -7.45 -10.40 18.91
CA PRO A 235 -8.87 -10.11 19.19
C PRO A 235 -9.55 -9.14 18.20
N ASN A 236 -8.84 -8.74 17.15
CA ASN A 236 -9.30 -7.88 16.06
C ASN A 236 -9.59 -8.65 14.76
N ILE A 237 -9.49 -9.98 14.73
CA ILE A 237 -9.70 -10.81 13.54
C ILE A 237 -11.12 -11.39 13.59
N ASN A 238 -11.95 -11.12 12.57
CA ASN A 238 -13.30 -11.69 12.48
C ASN A 238 -13.23 -13.16 12.03
N PRO A 239 -13.57 -14.15 12.90
CA PRO A 239 -13.45 -15.57 12.58
C PRO A 239 -14.39 -16.03 11.46
N GLU A 240 -15.54 -15.37 11.26
CA GLU A 240 -16.52 -15.75 10.23
C GLU A 240 -15.96 -15.56 8.81
N VAL A 241 -15.14 -14.51 8.62
CA VAL A 241 -14.48 -14.22 7.34
C VAL A 241 -13.45 -15.29 6.99
N PHE A 242 -12.73 -15.81 8.00
CA PHE A 242 -11.75 -16.88 7.81
C PHE A 242 -12.43 -18.23 7.56
N GLN A 243 -13.56 -18.51 8.19
CA GLN A 243 -14.38 -19.69 7.88
C GLN A 243 -14.90 -19.66 6.44
N GLN A 244 -15.33 -18.50 5.94
CA GLN A 244 -15.70 -18.32 4.54
C GLN A 244 -14.50 -18.50 3.59
N TYR A 245 -13.33 -17.94 3.91
CA TYR A 245 -12.12 -18.19 3.12
C TYR A 245 -11.74 -19.67 3.08
N ARG A 246 -11.89 -20.39 4.19
CA ARG A 246 -11.63 -21.84 4.25
C ARG A 246 -12.54 -22.63 3.30
N ALA A 247 -13.85 -22.35 3.32
CA ALA A 247 -14.80 -23.01 2.42
C ALA A 247 -14.47 -22.76 0.95
N GLU A 248 -14.05 -21.54 0.60
CA GLU A 248 -13.66 -21.21 -0.78
C GLU A 248 -12.31 -21.81 -1.18
N ILE A 249 -11.34 -21.89 -0.27
CA ILE A 249 -10.07 -22.61 -0.51
C ILE A 249 -10.37 -24.09 -0.77
N GLN A 250 -11.28 -24.71 -0.02
CA GLN A 250 -11.73 -26.08 -0.27
C GLN A 250 -12.40 -26.24 -1.65
N ASN A 251 -13.21 -25.28 -2.09
CA ASN A 251 -13.78 -25.28 -3.45
C ASN A 251 -12.70 -25.22 -4.53
N VAL A 252 -11.65 -24.42 -4.33
CA VAL A 252 -10.48 -24.38 -5.22
C VAL A 252 -9.78 -25.74 -5.25
N SER A 253 -9.61 -26.40 -4.10
CA SER A 253 -9.03 -27.76 -4.01
C SER A 253 -9.81 -28.77 -4.85
N ILE A 254 -11.15 -28.79 -4.71
CA ILE A 254 -12.03 -29.66 -5.51
C ILE A 254 -11.86 -29.37 -7.01
N GLY A 255 -11.77 -28.09 -7.39
CA GLY A 255 -11.50 -27.68 -8.76
C GLY A 255 -10.13 -28.14 -9.28
N LEU A 256 -9.09 -28.11 -8.44
CA LEU A 256 -7.76 -28.58 -8.80
C LEU A 256 -7.71 -30.10 -9.00
N LEU A 257 -8.37 -30.85 -8.13
CA LEU A 257 -8.52 -32.31 -8.25
C LEU A 257 -9.24 -32.68 -9.56
N ALA A 258 -10.31 -31.96 -9.90
CA ALA A 258 -11.04 -32.18 -11.15
C ALA A 258 -10.19 -31.84 -12.39
N ILE A 259 -9.37 -30.78 -12.32
CA ILE A 259 -8.43 -30.42 -13.40
C ILE A 259 -7.31 -31.46 -13.53
N HIS A 260 -6.78 -31.96 -12.41
CA HIS A 260 -5.76 -33.01 -12.38
C HIS A 260 -6.27 -34.29 -13.06
N ALA A 261 -7.47 -34.76 -12.69
CA ALA A 261 -8.11 -35.92 -13.31
C ALA A 261 -8.28 -35.72 -14.83
N ARG A 262 -8.80 -34.57 -15.25
CA ARG A 262 -8.94 -34.23 -16.68
C ARG A 262 -7.62 -34.16 -17.45
N LEU A 263 -6.52 -33.77 -16.79
CA LEU A 263 -5.19 -33.78 -17.39
C LEU A 263 -4.67 -35.22 -17.56
N GLY A 264 -4.95 -36.11 -16.61
CA GLY A 264 -4.62 -37.53 -16.68
C GLY A 264 -5.40 -38.27 -17.77
N ASP A 265 -6.66 -37.90 -18.00
CA ASP A 265 -7.54 -38.53 -18.99
C ASP A 265 -7.33 -38.03 -20.44
N LEU A 266 -6.37 -37.12 -20.69
CA LEU A 266 -6.13 -36.58 -22.02
C LEU A 266 -5.54 -37.66 -22.96
N PRO A 267 -6.23 -38.04 -24.06
CA PRO A 267 -5.79 -39.12 -24.93
C PRO A 267 -4.44 -38.79 -25.57
N PRO A 268 -3.48 -39.74 -25.67
CA PRO A 268 -2.14 -39.48 -26.20
C PRO A 268 -2.17 -39.13 -27.70
N ALA A 269 -1.50 -38.02 -28.02
CA ALA A 269 -0.95 -37.63 -29.33
C ALA A 269 -1.76 -38.00 -30.59
N ASP A 270 -2.89 -37.35 -30.81
CA ASP A 270 -3.27 -36.76 -32.10
C ASP A 270 -4.65 -36.09 -31.97
N LYS A 271 -4.89 -35.05 -32.78
CA LYS A 271 -6.18 -34.36 -33.06
C LYS A 271 -6.36 -32.96 -32.48
N GLN A 272 -6.87 -32.10 -33.37
CA GLN A 272 -7.52 -30.81 -33.12
C GLN A 272 -8.51 -30.81 -31.93
N GLU A 273 -8.98 -31.97 -31.47
CA GLU A 273 -9.87 -32.18 -30.31
C GLU A 273 -9.20 -31.89 -28.95
N ARG A 274 -7.87 -31.98 -28.83
CA ARG A 274 -7.16 -31.63 -27.57
C ARG A 274 -7.19 -30.14 -27.28
N ARG A 275 -7.13 -29.31 -28.31
CA ARG A 275 -7.03 -27.84 -28.18
C ARG A 275 -8.21 -27.22 -27.42
N PRO A 276 -9.49 -27.52 -27.72
CA PRO A 276 -10.61 -26.98 -26.95
C PRO A 276 -10.62 -27.48 -25.49
N ALA A 277 -10.24 -28.73 -25.23
CA ALA A 277 -10.13 -29.26 -23.87
C ALA A 277 -9.04 -28.54 -23.05
N LEU A 278 -7.87 -28.31 -23.67
CA LEU A 278 -6.76 -27.57 -23.08
C LEU A 278 -7.11 -26.10 -22.81
N LEU A 279 -7.77 -25.43 -23.74
CA LEU A 279 -8.27 -24.07 -23.54
C LEU A 279 -9.29 -24.01 -22.40
N GLY A 280 -10.15 -25.03 -22.26
CA GLY A 280 -11.05 -25.19 -21.13
C GLY A 280 -10.29 -25.33 -19.80
N ILE A 281 -9.27 -26.19 -19.74
CA ILE A 281 -8.42 -26.38 -18.55
C ILE A 281 -7.72 -25.07 -18.19
N GLN A 282 -7.12 -24.38 -19.16
CA GLN A 282 -6.45 -23.10 -18.94
C GLN A 282 -7.40 -22.04 -18.41
N ARG A 283 -8.62 -21.96 -18.95
CA ARG A 283 -9.65 -21.03 -18.45
C ARG A 283 -10.02 -21.32 -17.00
N ASP A 284 -10.20 -22.59 -16.65
CA ASP A 284 -10.57 -22.99 -15.29
C ASP A 284 -9.41 -22.75 -14.30
N LEU A 285 -8.16 -22.97 -14.73
CA LEU A 285 -6.95 -22.62 -13.97
C LEU A 285 -6.82 -21.11 -13.75
N ILE A 286 -7.04 -20.30 -14.79
CA ILE A 286 -7.03 -18.84 -14.69
C ILE A 286 -8.09 -18.38 -13.69
N LYS A 287 -9.30 -18.95 -13.75
CA LYS A 287 -10.36 -18.63 -12.80
C LYS A 287 -9.94 -18.94 -11.36
N ASN A 288 -9.39 -20.13 -11.09
CA ASN A 288 -8.90 -20.49 -9.76
C ASN A 288 -7.76 -19.58 -9.28
N LEU A 289 -6.88 -19.18 -10.20
CA LEU A 289 -5.79 -18.24 -9.93
C LEU A 289 -6.31 -16.84 -9.56
N GLU A 290 -7.34 -16.34 -10.26
CA GLU A 290 -8.00 -15.07 -9.91
C GLU A 290 -8.65 -15.12 -8.53
N TRP A 291 -9.30 -16.23 -8.19
CA TRP A 291 -9.87 -16.45 -6.86
C TRP A 291 -8.80 -16.45 -5.77
N LEU A 292 -7.71 -17.19 -5.97
CA LEU A 292 -6.59 -17.20 -5.04
C LEU A 292 -5.96 -15.81 -4.90
N TYR A 293 -5.79 -15.06 -5.99
CA TYR A 293 -5.30 -13.68 -5.92
C TYR A 293 -6.19 -12.79 -5.06
N VAL A 294 -7.51 -12.89 -5.17
CA VAL A 294 -8.42 -12.14 -4.30
C VAL A 294 -8.26 -12.55 -2.84
N ILE A 295 -8.20 -13.85 -2.55
CA ILE A 295 -8.01 -14.36 -1.19
C ILE A 295 -6.69 -13.86 -0.59
N PHE A 296 -5.58 -13.93 -1.34
CA PHE A 296 -4.30 -13.38 -0.91
C PHE A 296 -4.33 -11.86 -0.74
N ALA A 297 -4.96 -11.13 -1.66
CA ALA A 297 -5.09 -9.68 -1.54
C ALA A 297 -5.80 -9.30 -0.25
N CYS A 298 -6.88 -10.00 0.06
CA CYS A 298 -7.67 -9.83 1.27
C CYS A 298 -6.87 -10.20 2.53
N ALA A 299 -6.15 -11.33 2.53
CA ALA A 299 -5.34 -11.77 3.68
C ALA A 299 -4.16 -10.81 3.96
N VAL A 300 -3.48 -10.35 2.91
CA VAL A 300 -2.34 -9.43 3.01
C VAL A 300 -2.78 -8.05 3.52
N THR A 301 -3.98 -7.60 3.13
CA THR A 301 -4.54 -6.31 3.59
C THR A 301 -5.12 -6.39 4.99
N ALA A 302 -5.79 -7.49 5.35
CA ALA A 302 -6.42 -7.70 6.65
C ALA A 302 -5.44 -7.70 7.84
N THR A 303 -4.22 -8.17 7.64
CA THR A 303 -3.33 -8.51 8.76
C THR A 303 -2.52 -7.35 9.34
N LYS A 304 -2.30 -6.20 8.66
CA LYS A 304 -1.46 -5.08 9.20
C LYS A 304 -1.38 -3.77 8.37
N GLY A 305 -2.38 -3.44 7.54
CA GLY A 305 -2.41 -2.18 6.77
C GLY A 305 -1.47 -2.12 5.56
N GLY A 306 -1.83 -1.28 4.57
CA GLY A 306 -1.30 -1.32 3.19
C GLY A 306 0.15 -0.88 2.95
N GLY A 307 0.98 -0.74 3.98
CA GLY A 307 2.34 -0.20 3.86
C GLY A 307 3.45 -1.20 3.49
N ARG A 308 3.19 -2.51 3.54
CA ARG A 308 4.17 -3.59 3.25
C ARG A 308 3.61 -4.65 2.29
N THR A 309 2.63 -4.27 1.48
CA THR A 309 1.92 -5.19 0.59
C THR A 309 2.86 -5.83 -0.42
N SER A 310 3.77 -5.05 -1.03
CA SER A 310 4.77 -5.55 -1.99
C SER A 310 5.75 -6.56 -1.38
N ASP A 311 6.20 -6.31 -0.14
CA ASP A 311 7.21 -7.12 0.53
C ASP A 311 6.63 -8.48 0.97
N ARG A 312 5.36 -8.49 1.38
CA ARG A 312 4.62 -9.72 1.70
C ARG A 312 4.36 -10.55 0.46
N LEU A 313 3.97 -9.92 -0.65
CA LEU A 313 3.79 -10.63 -1.92
C LEU A 313 5.12 -11.22 -2.39
N ARG A 314 6.24 -10.50 -2.22
CA ARG A 314 7.59 -11.04 -2.49
C ARG A 314 7.93 -12.26 -1.64
N ALA A 315 7.60 -12.26 -0.35
CA ALA A 315 7.81 -13.43 0.51
C ALA A 315 7.01 -14.67 0.04
N VAL A 316 5.88 -14.46 -0.63
CA VAL A 316 5.06 -15.53 -1.24
C VAL A 316 5.60 -15.96 -2.61
N GLY A 317 6.60 -15.26 -3.16
CA GLY A 317 7.23 -15.59 -4.45
C GLY A 317 6.82 -14.67 -5.60
N PHE A 318 5.97 -13.66 -5.37
CA PHE A 318 5.66 -12.66 -6.39
C PHE A 318 6.84 -11.72 -6.60
N VAL A 319 7.42 -11.74 -7.79
CA VAL A 319 8.39 -10.75 -8.22
C VAL A 319 7.67 -9.42 -8.39
N SER A 320 8.19 -8.36 -7.80
CA SER A 320 7.61 -7.04 -7.99
C SER A 320 7.55 -6.69 -9.49
N PRO A 321 6.35 -6.40 -10.03
CA PRO A 321 6.19 -5.89 -11.38
C PRO A 321 6.75 -4.47 -11.46
N TYR A 322 6.79 -3.75 -10.32
CA TYR A 322 7.49 -2.49 -10.22
C TYR A 322 9.00 -2.76 -10.16
N PRO A 323 9.78 -2.23 -11.11
CA PRO A 323 11.23 -2.29 -11.02
C PRO A 323 11.66 -1.68 -9.69
N PRO A 324 12.73 -2.18 -9.03
CA PRO A 324 13.45 -1.30 -8.12
C PRO A 324 13.81 -0.04 -8.94
N PRO A 325 13.43 1.17 -8.51
CA PRO A 325 13.71 2.36 -9.30
C PRO A 325 15.21 2.38 -9.61
N PRO A 326 15.61 2.42 -10.89
CA PRO A 326 17.03 2.38 -11.27
C PRO A 326 17.76 3.64 -10.81
N SER A 327 17.00 4.70 -10.52
CA SER A 327 17.48 5.98 -10.03
C SER A 327 17.29 6.13 -8.52
N ILE A 328 18.27 6.78 -7.89
CA ILE A 328 18.14 7.29 -6.54
C ILE A 328 16.96 8.28 -6.55
N PRO A 329 15.96 8.13 -5.66
CA PRO A 329 14.81 9.02 -5.62
C PRO A 329 15.21 10.36 -4.99
N TRP A 330 15.87 11.22 -5.77
CA TRP A 330 16.44 12.47 -5.28
C TRP A 330 15.38 13.44 -4.76
N ASP A 331 14.20 13.49 -5.37
CA ASP A 331 13.10 14.37 -4.96
C ASP A 331 12.72 14.29 -3.47
N PRO A 332 12.35 13.11 -2.93
CA PRO A 332 12.04 12.97 -1.51
C PRO A 332 13.28 13.18 -0.62
N ILE A 333 14.47 12.79 -1.07
CA ILE A 333 15.71 13.00 -0.31
C ILE A 333 16.00 14.50 -0.17
N LEU A 334 15.95 15.26 -1.27
CA LEU A 334 16.21 16.70 -1.31
C LEU A 334 15.17 17.48 -0.51
N LYS A 335 13.89 17.08 -0.54
CA LYS A 335 12.84 17.67 0.30
C LYS A 335 13.14 17.52 1.79
N VAL A 336 13.57 16.33 2.21
CA VAL A 336 13.91 16.08 3.62
C VAL A 336 15.24 16.72 3.99
N ALA A 337 16.21 16.76 3.08
CA ALA A 337 17.47 17.49 3.26
C ALA A 337 17.22 19.00 3.44
N GLY A 338 16.26 19.58 2.71
CA GLY A 338 15.82 20.97 2.93
C GLY A 338 15.21 21.20 4.31
N ALA A 339 14.37 20.29 4.80
CA ALA A 339 13.83 20.35 6.16
C ALA A 339 14.94 20.16 7.22
N ALA A 340 15.89 19.26 6.96
CA ALA A 340 17.05 19.05 7.80
C ALA A 340 17.93 20.30 7.87
N ALA A 341 18.12 21.02 6.76
CA ALA A 341 18.86 22.28 6.73
C ALA A 341 18.23 23.35 7.65
N LEU A 342 16.90 23.43 7.71
CA LEU A 342 16.20 24.33 8.63
C LEU A 342 16.42 23.93 10.10
N VAL A 343 16.37 22.64 10.41
CA VAL A 343 16.62 22.14 11.78
C VAL A 343 18.07 22.36 12.18
N LEU A 344 19.03 22.14 11.28
CA LEU A 344 20.43 22.43 11.50
C LEU A 344 20.67 23.95 11.71
N GLY A 345 19.99 24.81 10.94
CA GLY A 345 20.03 26.26 11.14
C GLY A 345 19.45 26.69 12.49
N ALA A 346 18.34 26.08 12.93
CA ALA A 346 17.75 26.34 14.24
C ALA A 346 18.63 25.82 15.38
N ALA A 347 19.19 24.61 15.24
CA ALA A 347 20.14 24.04 16.21
C ALA A 347 21.38 24.92 16.35
N TRP A 348 21.88 25.47 15.24
CA TRP A 348 22.95 26.45 15.26
C TRP A 348 22.55 27.73 15.99
N LEU A 349 21.39 28.34 15.67
CA LEU A 349 20.93 29.56 16.35
C LEU A 349 20.76 29.35 17.86
N LEU A 350 20.25 28.19 18.27
CA LEU A 350 20.15 27.83 19.68
C LEU A 350 21.53 27.69 20.31
N ALA A 351 22.46 26.99 19.65
CA ALA A 351 23.82 26.83 20.14
C ALA A 351 24.57 28.17 20.24
N ALA A 352 24.37 29.05 19.25
CA ALA A 352 24.95 30.38 19.23
C ALA A 352 24.46 31.22 20.41
N ASN A 353 23.15 31.22 20.68
CA ASN A 353 22.58 32.01 21.78
C ASN A 353 22.80 31.40 23.17
N ALA A 354 22.90 30.07 23.27
CA ALA A 354 23.08 29.37 24.55
C ALA A 354 24.55 29.26 24.98
N PHE A 355 25.49 29.05 24.04
CA PHE A 355 26.88 28.73 24.37
C PHE A 355 27.88 29.83 24.02
N LEU A 356 27.64 30.67 23.00
CA LEU A 356 28.57 31.77 22.65
C LEU A 356 28.48 32.96 23.63
N GLY A 357 27.48 32.99 24.51
CA GLY A 357 27.32 34.02 25.55
C GLY A 357 28.17 33.82 26.81
N ALA A 358 28.75 32.64 27.04
CA ALA A 358 29.38 32.30 28.33
C ALA A 358 30.89 31.97 28.29
N ALA A 359 31.45 31.49 27.17
CA ALA A 359 32.89 31.38 26.93
C ALA A 359 33.11 30.98 25.47
N GLN A 360 34.16 31.47 24.82
CA GLN A 360 34.56 30.93 23.51
C GLN A 360 35.03 29.48 23.67
N VAL A 361 34.15 28.52 23.43
CA VAL A 361 34.51 27.10 23.38
C VAL A 361 35.28 26.87 22.08
N THR A 362 36.58 26.60 22.18
CA THR A 362 37.53 26.51 21.05
C THR A 362 37.17 25.47 19.99
N GLN A 363 36.31 24.50 20.32
CA GLN A 363 35.90 23.38 19.46
C GLN A 363 34.60 23.65 18.67
N ILE A 364 33.79 24.65 19.07
CA ILE A 364 32.55 25.01 18.36
C ILE A 364 32.90 26.10 17.34
N PRO A 365 32.57 25.93 16.04
CA PRO A 365 32.81 26.97 15.06
C PRO A 365 32.04 28.25 15.42
N THR A 366 32.76 29.37 15.57
CA THR A 366 32.19 30.67 15.99
C THR A 366 31.91 31.60 14.81
N GLY A 367 32.61 31.41 13.68
CA GLY A 367 32.41 32.19 12.46
C GLY A 367 31.23 31.69 11.62
N THR A 368 30.38 32.61 11.16
CA THR A 368 29.24 32.29 10.28
C THR A 368 29.65 31.48 9.05
N ARG A 369 30.82 31.79 8.47
CA ARG A 369 31.37 31.07 7.31
C ARG A 369 31.72 29.62 7.63
N ASP A 370 32.38 29.38 8.75
CA ASP A 370 32.85 28.04 9.13
C ASP A 370 31.66 27.14 9.53
N ILE A 371 30.63 27.74 10.13
CA ILE A 371 29.37 27.07 10.45
C ILE A 371 28.62 26.70 9.17
N LEU A 372 28.45 27.65 8.24
CA LEU A 372 27.77 27.37 6.96
C LEU A 372 28.51 26.30 6.17
N GLN A 373 29.84 26.31 6.19
CA GLN A 373 30.67 25.26 5.59
C GLN A 373 30.43 23.91 6.27
N LEU A 374 30.45 23.85 7.61
CA LEU A 374 30.19 22.62 8.36
C LEU A 374 28.80 22.05 8.05
N LEU A 375 27.76 22.89 8.09
CA LEU A 375 26.39 22.49 7.81
C LEU A 375 26.21 22.01 6.36
N ALA A 376 26.83 22.69 5.39
CA ALA A 376 26.81 22.28 3.99
C ALA A 376 27.47 20.90 3.82
N ILE A 377 28.62 20.68 4.44
CA ILE A 377 29.31 19.37 4.40
C ILE A 377 28.43 18.28 5.03
N ILE A 378 27.86 18.54 6.22
CA ILE A 378 26.94 17.59 6.88
C ILE A 378 25.79 17.21 5.96
N ILE A 379 25.09 18.19 5.38
CA ILE A 379 23.94 17.95 4.50
C ILE A 379 24.37 17.14 3.27
N ILE A 380 25.46 17.54 2.60
CA ILE A 380 25.95 16.86 1.40
C ILE A 380 26.29 15.40 1.71
N VAL A 381 27.12 15.16 2.73
CA VAL A 381 27.59 13.82 3.05
C VAL A 381 26.44 12.90 3.46
N HIS A 382 25.49 13.37 4.27
CA HIS A 382 24.32 12.58 4.67
C HIS A 382 23.36 12.33 3.51
N THR A 383 23.14 13.32 2.64
CA THR A 383 22.30 13.19 1.44
C THR A 383 22.87 12.12 0.48
N PHE A 384 24.18 12.14 0.25
CA PHE A 384 24.84 11.11 -0.55
C PHE A 384 24.82 9.74 0.14
N ALA A 385 25.06 9.67 1.45
CA ALA A 385 24.97 8.41 2.19
C ALA A 385 23.57 7.79 2.12
N ILE A 386 22.51 8.58 2.28
CA ILE A 386 21.12 8.16 2.12
C ILE A 386 20.86 7.66 0.69
N GLY A 387 21.30 8.41 -0.33
CA GLY A 387 21.15 8.00 -1.72
C GLY A 387 21.83 6.67 -2.02
N GLN A 388 23.03 6.46 -1.48
CA GLN A 388 23.79 5.21 -1.64
C GLN A 388 23.20 4.05 -0.84
N ALA A 389 22.66 4.31 0.34
CA ALA A 389 21.92 3.32 1.10
C ALA A 389 20.70 2.83 0.34
N LEU A 390 19.95 3.75 -0.28
CA LEU A 390 18.79 3.42 -1.11
C LEU A 390 19.18 2.64 -2.37
N ALA A 391 20.25 3.04 -3.05
CA ALA A 391 20.76 2.32 -4.23
C ALA A 391 21.21 0.90 -3.87
N MET A 392 21.99 0.74 -2.79
CA MET A 392 22.44 -0.57 -2.32
C MET A 392 21.28 -1.43 -1.83
N ARG A 393 20.31 -0.84 -1.13
CA ARG A 393 19.07 -1.51 -0.74
C ARG A 393 18.31 -2.01 -1.97
N ALA A 394 18.13 -1.18 -3.00
CA ALA A 394 17.49 -1.56 -4.24
C ALA A 394 18.22 -2.71 -4.96
N GLN A 395 19.56 -2.66 -5.01
CA GLN A 395 20.38 -3.72 -5.58
C GLN A 395 20.23 -5.05 -4.82
N LEU A 396 20.32 -5.02 -3.48
CA LEU A 396 20.18 -6.21 -2.64
C LEU A 396 18.76 -6.79 -2.70
N ILE A 397 17.75 -5.94 -2.86
CA ILE A 397 16.38 -6.35 -3.11
C ILE A 397 16.27 -7.05 -4.47
N GLY A 398 16.87 -6.49 -5.52
CA GLY A 398 16.90 -7.08 -6.86
C GLY A 398 17.63 -8.43 -6.92
N GLN A 399 18.55 -8.68 -5.99
CA GLN A 399 19.28 -9.95 -5.87
C GLN A 399 18.64 -10.94 -4.87
N ASN A 400 17.44 -10.66 -4.34
CA ASN A 400 16.79 -11.45 -3.29
C ASN A 400 17.67 -11.66 -2.03
N ALA A 401 18.64 -10.77 -1.79
CA ALA A 401 19.61 -10.85 -0.70
C ALA A 401 19.29 -9.91 0.47
N TYR A 402 18.28 -9.03 0.33
CA TYR A 402 17.91 -8.04 1.34
C TYR A 402 16.99 -8.60 2.43
N TYR A 403 15.92 -9.30 2.05
CA TYR A 403 14.93 -9.84 2.98
C TYR A 403 15.23 -11.30 3.35
N ALA A 404 15.01 -11.65 4.62
CA ALA A 404 14.90 -13.02 5.08
C ALA A 404 13.56 -13.63 4.64
N GLU A 405 13.40 -14.95 4.75
CA GLU A 405 12.16 -15.63 4.40
C GLU A 405 10.95 -15.17 5.24
N SER A 406 11.21 -14.69 6.47
CA SER A 406 10.23 -14.07 7.36
C SER A 406 9.76 -12.67 6.90
N GLY A 407 10.33 -12.13 5.82
CA GLY A 407 10.05 -10.77 5.33
C GLY A 407 10.73 -9.66 6.14
N THR A 408 11.61 -9.98 7.10
CA THR A 408 12.44 -9.00 7.81
C THR A 408 13.75 -8.75 7.07
N GLY A 409 14.33 -7.55 7.18
CA GLY A 409 15.64 -7.25 6.59
C GLY A 409 16.74 -8.09 7.24
N ARG A 410 17.63 -8.70 6.45
CA ARG A 410 18.77 -9.49 6.96
C ARG A 410 19.80 -8.56 7.59
N ALA A 411 20.35 -8.94 8.75
CA ALA A 411 21.43 -8.19 9.40
C ALA A 411 22.61 -7.93 8.45
N VAL A 412 22.98 -8.93 7.65
CA VAL A 412 24.05 -8.85 6.63
C VAL A 412 23.76 -7.77 5.58
N ALA A 413 22.50 -7.53 5.22
CA ALA A 413 22.13 -6.50 4.25
C ALA A 413 22.40 -5.09 4.82
N TYR A 414 22.04 -4.85 6.08
CA TYR A 414 22.32 -3.58 6.76
C TYR A 414 23.82 -3.34 6.94
N VAL A 415 24.60 -4.38 7.24
CA VAL A 415 26.07 -4.28 7.32
C VAL A 415 26.67 -3.90 5.97
N LYS A 416 26.21 -4.51 4.87
CA LYS A 416 26.66 -4.15 3.51
C LYS A 416 26.33 -2.69 3.17
N ILE A 417 25.14 -2.23 3.54
CA ILE A 417 24.73 -0.83 3.38
C ILE A 417 25.62 0.10 4.21
N PHE A 418 25.85 -0.23 5.48
CA PHE A 418 26.73 0.52 6.37
C PHE A 418 28.14 0.67 5.77
N LEU A 419 28.76 -0.44 5.32
CA LEU A 419 30.11 -0.42 4.73
C LEU A 419 30.17 0.43 3.46
N LYS A 420 29.16 0.34 2.60
CA LYS A 420 29.08 1.17 1.38
C LYS A 420 28.96 2.65 1.71
N CYS A 421 28.12 3.00 2.69
CA CYS A 421 27.95 4.37 3.14
C CYS A 421 29.20 4.90 3.86
N LEU A 422 29.89 4.06 4.62
CA LEU A 422 31.15 4.40 5.30
C LEU A 422 32.24 4.77 4.29
N LEU A 423 32.44 3.92 3.27
CA LEU A 423 33.46 4.18 2.24
C LEU A 423 33.18 5.48 1.49
N ILE A 424 31.93 5.70 1.08
CA ILE A 424 31.55 6.90 0.33
C ILE A 424 31.64 8.15 1.21
N SER A 425 31.15 8.07 2.44
CA SER A 425 31.22 9.19 3.38
C SER A 425 32.66 9.53 3.74
N ALA A 426 33.53 8.53 3.90
CA ALA A 426 34.96 8.75 4.13
C ALA A 426 35.59 9.46 2.92
N THR A 427 35.30 9.02 1.69
CA THR A 427 35.82 9.71 0.49
C THR A 427 35.31 11.15 0.38
N LEU A 428 34.02 11.40 0.66
CA LEU A 428 33.45 12.74 0.62
C LEU A 428 34.04 13.63 1.72
N ASN A 429 34.17 13.13 2.94
CA ASN A 429 34.81 13.85 4.04
C ASN A 429 36.27 14.22 3.70
N LEU A 430 37.05 13.28 3.17
CA LEU A 430 38.43 13.52 2.74
C LEU A 430 38.54 14.63 1.69
N VAL A 431 37.61 14.71 0.75
CA VAL A 431 37.59 15.74 -0.30
C VAL A 431 37.09 17.08 0.26
N LEU A 432 35.96 17.08 0.97
CA LEU A 432 35.29 18.29 1.44
C LEU A 432 36.06 19.01 2.56
N TYR A 433 36.81 18.27 3.38
CA TYR A 433 37.70 18.84 4.41
C TYR A 433 39.14 19.07 3.93
N SER A 434 39.46 18.77 2.67
CA SER A 434 40.80 19.02 2.12
C SER A 434 41.26 20.47 2.24
N PRO A 435 40.40 21.52 2.19
CA PRO A 435 40.84 22.89 2.43
C PRO A 435 41.43 23.12 3.82
N ASN A 436 40.97 22.39 4.85
CA ASN A 436 41.51 22.50 6.20
C ASN A 436 42.91 21.89 6.29
N LEU A 437 43.12 20.79 5.56
CA LEU A 437 44.42 20.17 5.40
C LEU A 437 45.39 21.15 4.68
N PHE A 438 44.97 21.77 3.57
CA PHE A 438 45.78 22.78 2.87
C PHE A 438 46.08 24.03 3.71
N ARG A 439 45.12 24.50 4.54
CA ARG A 439 45.35 25.62 5.46
C ARG A 439 46.34 25.27 6.58
N ALA A 440 46.30 24.05 7.10
CA ALA A 440 47.28 23.56 8.07
C ALA A 440 48.70 23.51 7.47
N PHE A 441 48.81 23.36 6.14
CA PHE A 441 50.09 23.38 5.43
C PHE A 441 50.61 24.79 5.09
N ALA A 442 49.72 25.78 4.90
CA ALA A 442 50.11 27.13 4.47
C ALA A 442 51.21 27.81 5.32
N PRO A 443 51.29 27.62 6.66
CA PRO A 443 52.40 28.13 7.47
C PRO A 443 53.59 27.17 7.61
N ALA A 444 53.45 25.86 7.31
CA ALA A 444 54.48 24.86 7.53
C ALA A 444 55.45 24.77 6.34
N HIS A 445 56.59 25.48 6.41
CA HIS A 445 57.65 25.48 5.38
C HIS A 445 58.45 24.16 5.29
N GLY A 446 57.88 23.02 5.70
CA GLY A 446 58.63 21.76 5.90
C GLY A 446 57.79 20.51 5.69
N GLY A 447 57.43 20.21 4.44
CA GLY A 447 57.00 18.88 3.98
C GLY A 447 55.72 18.29 4.60
N LEU A 448 55.22 17.21 3.99
CA LEU A 448 54.11 16.42 4.52
C LEU A 448 54.63 15.56 5.69
N SER A 449 54.25 15.87 6.92
CA SER A 449 54.48 14.92 8.01
C SER A 449 53.50 13.73 7.87
N PRO A 450 53.99 12.48 7.84
CA PRO A 450 53.13 11.29 7.77
C PRO A 450 52.10 11.24 8.90
N ASP A 451 52.47 11.75 10.08
CA ASP A 451 51.61 11.78 11.27
C ASP A 451 50.39 12.68 11.09
N LEU A 452 50.55 13.85 10.43
CA LEU A 452 49.44 14.78 10.19
C LEU A 452 48.49 14.25 9.11
N LEU A 453 49.02 13.59 8.08
CA LEU A 453 48.20 12.87 7.10
C LEU A 453 47.43 11.71 7.73
N TRP A 454 48.09 10.94 8.60
CA TRP A 454 47.46 9.84 9.32
C TRP A 454 46.36 10.32 10.24
N GLN A 455 46.61 11.38 11.02
CA GLN A 455 45.63 12.02 11.89
C GLN A 455 44.44 12.59 11.11
N TYR A 456 44.69 13.24 9.98
CA TYR A 456 43.62 13.70 9.10
C TYR A 456 42.74 12.54 8.61
N PHE A 457 43.37 11.46 8.12
CA PHE A 457 42.64 10.30 7.63
C PHE A 457 41.81 9.62 8.72
N THR A 458 42.37 9.40 9.90
CA THR A 458 41.66 8.75 11.02
C THR A 458 40.49 9.60 11.51
N TYR A 459 40.64 10.93 11.56
CA TYR A 459 39.55 11.85 11.89
C TYR A 459 38.42 11.80 10.85
N GLN A 460 38.74 11.86 9.55
CA GLN A 460 37.71 11.79 8.52
C GLN A 460 36.99 10.43 8.50
N LEU A 461 37.71 9.35 8.82
CA LEU A 461 37.15 8.01 8.96
C LEU A 461 36.21 7.90 10.17
N ALA A 462 36.59 8.46 11.33
CA ALA A 462 35.75 8.51 12.52
C ALA A 462 34.44 9.26 12.25
N TRP A 463 34.53 10.43 11.60
CA TRP A 463 33.35 11.23 11.24
C TRP A 463 32.52 10.64 10.09
N ALA A 464 33.07 9.70 9.31
CA ALA A 464 32.32 8.96 8.29
C ALA A 464 31.36 7.91 8.90
N ILE A 465 31.54 7.53 10.17
CA ILE A 465 30.66 6.59 10.87
C ILE A 465 29.24 7.17 11.00
N VAL A 466 29.12 8.47 11.28
CA VAL A 466 27.81 9.13 11.49
C VAL A 466 26.88 9.03 10.27
N PRO A 467 27.28 9.48 9.06
CA PRO A 467 26.48 9.30 7.85
C PRO A 467 26.34 7.83 7.44
N ALA A 468 27.28 6.95 7.78
CA ALA A 468 27.13 5.51 7.55
C ALA A 468 26.02 4.88 8.40
N VAL A 469 25.94 5.27 9.69
CA VAL A 469 24.83 4.91 10.57
C VAL A 469 23.53 5.50 10.06
N CYS A 470 23.51 6.76 9.62
CA CYS A 470 22.33 7.38 9.00
C CYS A 470 21.82 6.56 7.81
N GLY A 471 22.68 6.18 6.85
CA GLY A 471 22.26 5.37 5.70
C GLY A 471 21.70 3.99 6.08
N ALA A 472 22.34 3.30 7.04
CA ALA A 472 21.85 2.02 7.55
C ALA A 472 20.51 2.16 8.29
N MET A 473 20.38 3.18 9.14
CA MET A 473 19.17 3.46 9.90
C MET A 473 18.03 3.94 9.02
N THR A 474 18.30 4.75 8.00
CA THR A 474 17.32 5.13 6.97
C THR A 474 16.75 3.88 6.28
N SER A 475 17.58 2.90 5.95
CA SER A 475 17.11 1.64 5.36
C SER A 475 16.21 0.86 6.33
N TYR A 476 16.59 0.84 7.61
CA TYR A 476 15.82 0.20 8.67
C TYR A 476 14.49 0.92 8.96
N THR A 477 14.47 2.25 9.03
CA THR A 477 13.26 3.05 9.27
C THR A 477 12.30 3.01 8.10
N LEU A 478 12.80 2.88 6.87
CA LEU A 478 11.98 2.62 5.68
C LEU A 478 11.27 1.27 5.74
N ASP A 479 11.93 0.26 6.32
CA ASP A 479 11.34 -1.06 6.47
C ASP A 479 10.22 -1.06 7.52
N ARG A 480 10.22 -0.18 8.54
CA ARG A 480 9.18 -0.13 9.61
C ARG A 480 7.78 0.29 9.12
N PRO A 481 6.67 -0.14 9.74
CA PRO A 481 5.34 0.34 9.39
C PRO A 481 5.19 1.84 9.73
N VAL A 482 4.67 2.65 8.81
CA VAL A 482 4.51 4.10 8.97
C VAL A 482 3.07 4.46 8.65
N ALA A 483 2.17 4.39 9.64
CA ALA A 483 0.79 4.80 9.44
C ALA A 483 0.27 5.76 10.52
N PRO A 484 0.57 5.60 11.83
CA PRO A 484 0.29 6.66 12.80
C PRO A 484 1.51 7.60 12.98
N ARG A 485 1.24 8.87 13.33
CA ARG A 485 2.27 9.86 13.74
C ARG A 485 3.19 9.31 14.84
N ARG A 486 2.68 8.40 15.67
CA ARG A 486 3.44 7.67 16.69
C ARG A 486 4.59 6.84 16.08
N GLU A 487 4.35 6.10 15.01
CA GLU A 487 5.42 5.32 14.36
C GLU A 487 6.46 6.22 13.70
N GLN A 488 6.04 7.38 13.14
CA GLN A 488 6.98 8.38 12.63
C GLN A 488 7.88 8.92 13.74
N ALA A 489 7.31 9.23 14.90
CA ALA A 489 8.07 9.68 16.06
C ALA A 489 9.04 8.60 16.57
N ILE A 490 8.63 7.33 16.58
CA ILE A 490 9.53 6.24 17.00
C ILE A 490 10.67 6.04 15.97
N SER A 491 10.38 6.07 14.67
CA SER A 491 11.42 5.99 13.64
C SER A 491 12.40 7.17 13.74
N GLY A 492 11.89 8.39 13.94
CA GLY A 492 12.71 9.58 14.21
C GLY A 492 13.56 9.41 15.47
N ALA A 493 13.00 8.93 16.58
CA ALA A 493 13.72 8.75 17.83
C ALA A 493 14.82 7.67 17.75
N LEU A 494 14.60 6.59 16.99
CA LEU A 494 15.62 5.58 16.77
C LEU A 494 16.78 6.10 15.94
N GLU A 495 16.49 6.79 14.83
CA GLU A 495 17.52 7.33 13.96
C GLU A 495 18.29 8.48 14.65
N ALA A 496 17.59 9.33 15.41
CA ALA A 496 18.19 10.34 16.27
C ALA A 496 19.17 9.73 17.29
N SER A 497 18.72 8.71 18.03
CA SER A 497 19.55 8.03 19.02
C SER A 497 20.79 7.39 18.39
N ALA A 498 20.62 6.70 17.26
CA ALA A 498 21.71 6.04 16.56
C ALA A 498 22.75 7.04 16.04
N MET A 499 22.29 8.15 15.44
CA MET A 499 23.19 9.20 14.95
C MET A 499 23.89 9.95 16.09
N ALA A 500 23.20 10.22 17.21
CA ALA A 500 23.82 10.83 18.39
C ALA A 500 24.91 9.93 18.99
N ILE A 501 24.65 8.63 19.14
CA ILE A 501 25.66 7.66 19.62
C ILE A 501 26.85 7.59 18.66
N ALA A 502 26.60 7.51 17.35
CA ALA A 502 27.65 7.50 16.33
C ALA A 502 28.50 8.78 16.38
N ALA A 503 27.87 9.92 16.62
CA ALA A 503 28.56 11.20 16.70
C ALA A 503 29.38 11.33 18.00
N LEU A 504 28.89 10.82 19.14
CA LEU A 504 29.68 10.73 20.37
C LEU A 504 30.90 9.81 20.21
N LEU A 505 30.74 8.69 19.51
CA LEU A 505 31.86 7.81 19.17
C LEU A 505 32.87 8.54 18.27
N ALA A 506 32.42 9.27 17.25
CA ALA A 506 33.29 10.05 16.39
C ALA A 506 34.05 11.14 17.17
N VAL A 507 33.40 11.80 18.14
CA VAL A 507 34.04 12.76 19.04
C VAL A 507 35.12 12.09 19.89
N ALA A 508 34.82 10.95 20.53
CA ALA A 508 35.79 10.22 21.35
C ALA A 508 37.00 9.71 20.55
N LEU A 509 36.81 9.39 19.27
CA LEU A 509 37.89 8.96 18.37
C LEU A 509 38.71 10.14 17.81
N THR A 510 38.16 11.35 17.82
CA THR A 510 38.79 12.54 17.23
C THR A 510 39.47 13.42 18.28
N PHE A 511 38.86 13.57 19.45
CA PHE A 511 39.25 14.51 20.48
C PHE A 511 39.47 13.80 21.82
N SER A 512 40.69 13.93 22.37
CA SER A 512 41.01 13.44 23.72
C SER A 512 40.32 14.25 24.83
N ASP A 513 40.12 15.56 24.59
CA ASP A 513 39.65 16.53 25.59
C ASP A 513 38.39 17.27 25.09
N ALA A 514 37.40 16.53 24.59
CA ALA A 514 36.13 17.09 24.17
C ALA A 514 35.36 17.65 25.38
N THR A 515 34.96 18.92 25.31
CA THR A 515 34.17 19.53 26.40
C THR A 515 32.75 18.94 26.46
N PRO A 516 32.11 18.88 27.64
CA PRO A 516 30.71 18.45 27.74
C PRO A 516 29.77 19.25 26.83
N GLN A 517 30.01 20.56 26.69
CA GLN A 517 29.22 21.43 25.83
C GLN A 517 29.37 21.09 24.34
N TYR A 518 30.56 20.66 23.91
CA TYR A 518 30.77 20.19 22.54
C TYR A 518 30.04 18.86 22.29
N GLN A 519 30.03 17.95 23.27
CA GLN A 519 29.27 16.71 23.19
C GLN A 519 27.76 16.98 23.10
N GLU A 520 27.22 17.88 23.93
CA GLU A 520 25.82 18.32 23.88
C GLU A 520 25.48 18.93 22.51
N PHE A 521 26.35 19.81 21.99
CA PHE A 521 26.19 20.39 20.67
C PHE A 521 26.08 19.33 19.57
N VAL A 522 26.98 18.35 19.56
CA VAL A 522 27.02 17.26 18.58
C VAL A 522 25.79 16.35 18.72
N ILE A 523 25.32 16.06 19.93
CA ILE A 523 24.08 15.31 20.18
C ILE A 523 22.87 16.05 19.58
N VAL A 524 22.73 17.35 19.85
CA VAL A 524 21.61 18.15 19.34
C VAL A 524 21.67 18.22 17.81
N LEU A 525 22.85 18.44 17.24
CA LEU A 525 23.05 18.57 15.80
C LEU A 525 22.71 17.28 15.04
N TYR A 526 23.36 16.17 15.40
CA TYR A 526 23.19 14.89 14.69
C TYR A 526 21.95 14.12 15.14
N GLY A 527 21.52 14.26 16.40
CA GLY A 527 20.26 13.73 16.88
C GLY A 527 19.06 14.44 16.26
N GLY A 528 19.10 15.77 16.15
CA GLY A 528 18.08 16.56 15.43
C GLY A 528 18.02 16.19 13.95
N LEU A 529 19.18 16.04 13.31
CA LEU A 529 19.28 15.58 11.92
C LEU A 529 18.68 14.18 11.74
N GLY A 530 19.03 13.23 12.60
CA GLY A 530 18.51 11.87 12.58
C GLY A 530 17.01 11.80 12.85
N PHE A 531 16.48 12.67 13.72
CA PHE A 531 15.05 12.76 13.94
C PHE A 531 14.29 13.17 12.67
N VAL A 532 14.79 14.18 11.95
CA VAL A 532 14.18 14.65 10.70
C VAL A 532 14.21 13.55 9.64
N PHE A 533 15.35 12.91 9.43
CA PHE A 533 15.46 11.82 8.46
C PHE A 533 14.55 10.64 8.84
N GLY A 534 14.61 10.15 10.07
CA GLY A 534 13.81 9.01 10.51
C GLY A 534 12.30 9.26 10.55
N ALA A 535 11.86 10.49 10.81
CA ALA A 535 10.44 10.83 10.84
C ALA A 535 9.87 11.15 9.46
N MET A 536 10.61 11.92 8.64
CA MET A 536 10.08 12.47 7.39
C MET A 536 10.44 11.65 6.15
N LEU A 537 11.62 11.04 6.10
CA LEU A 537 12.08 10.32 4.90
C LEU A 537 11.21 9.11 4.57
N PRO A 538 10.82 8.24 5.53
CA PRO A 538 9.94 7.11 5.23
C PRO A 538 8.58 7.54 4.67
N VAL A 539 8.03 8.65 5.17
CA VAL A 539 6.74 9.18 4.73
C VAL A 539 6.83 9.73 3.32
N ASN A 540 7.82 10.59 3.05
CA ASN A 540 8.01 11.18 1.74
C ASN A 540 8.36 10.12 0.71
N MET A 541 9.14 9.11 1.09
CA MET A 541 9.48 8.02 0.19
C MET A 541 8.28 7.19 -0.22
N ARG A 542 7.40 6.86 0.73
CA ARG A 542 6.16 6.14 0.42
C ARG A 542 5.19 6.96 -0.40
N ARG A 543 5.10 8.27 -0.17
CA ARG A 543 4.27 9.17 -1.00
C ARG A 543 4.78 9.21 -2.43
N HIS A 544 6.10 9.31 -2.61
CA HIS A 544 6.73 9.29 -3.92
C HIS A 544 6.50 7.95 -4.64
N LEU A 545 6.79 6.83 -3.98
CA LEU A 545 6.54 5.49 -4.52
C LEU A 545 5.05 5.25 -4.81
N ALA A 546 4.14 5.70 -3.94
CA ALA A 546 2.71 5.56 -4.17
C ALA A 546 2.23 6.42 -5.35
N ALA A 547 2.85 7.58 -5.58
CA ALA A 547 2.58 8.42 -6.74
C ALA A 547 3.07 7.72 -8.03
N GLU A 548 4.29 7.21 -8.05
CA GLU A 548 4.83 6.45 -9.19
C GLU A 548 3.99 5.20 -9.49
N GLN A 549 3.68 4.40 -8.47
CA GLN A 549 2.83 3.21 -8.58
C GLN A 549 1.40 3.54 -8.99
N SER A 550 0.89 4.72 -8.63
CA SER A 550 -0.46 5.13 -9.02
C SER A 550 -0.60 5.41 -10.52
N LEU A 551 0.49 5.81 -11.17
CA LEU A 551 0.51 6.18 -12.58
C LEU A 551 0.71 4.97 -13.50
N LEU A 552 1.29 3.88 -12.99
CA LEU A 552 1.68 2.73 -13.79
C LEU A 552 0.49 1.95 -14.39
N PRO A 553 -0.62 1.68 -13.66
CA PRO A 553 -1.83 1.07 -14.25
C PRO A 553 -2.44 1.92 -15.37
N ASP A 554 -2.44 3.24 -15.19
CA ASP A 554 -2.94 4.17 -16.20
C ASP A 554 -2.01 4.14 -17.44
N ARG A 555 -0.69 4.17 -17.23
CA ARG A 555 0.31 4.02 -18.30
C ARG A 555 0.19 2.67 -19.03
N ILE A 556 -0.05 1.56 -18.33
CA ILE A 556 -0.29 0.24 -18.93
C ILE A 556 -1.57 0.27 -19.78
N THR A 557 -2.64 0.90 -19.27
CA THR A 557 -3.91 1.00 -19.99
C THR A 557 -3.77 1.84 -21.26
N VAL A 558 -3.06 2.97 -21.18
CA VAL A 558 -2.76 3.82 -22.33
C VAL A 558 -1.85 3.09 -23.33
N LEU A 559 -0.79 2.44 -22.86
CA LEU A 559 0.10 1.64 -23.71
C LEU A 559 -0.69 0.55 -24.42
N ARG A 560 -1.48 -0.24 -23.68
CA ARG A 560 -2.33 -1.31 -24.22
C ARG A 560 -3.26 -0.78 -25.31
N THR A 561 -3.84 0.39 -25.11
CA THR A 561 -4.70 1.03 -26.10
C THR A 561 -3.90 1.42 -27.34
N ALA A 562 -2.73 2.02 -27.16
CA ALA A 562 -1.84 2.44 -28.25
C ALA A 562 -1.28 1.27 -29.06
N VAL A 563 -1.01 0.12 -28.43
CA VAL A 563 -0.44 -1.07 -29.09
C VAL A 563 -1.46 -2.18 -29.38
N ARG A 564 -2.77 -1.92 -29.16
CA ARG A 564 -3.83 -2.95 -29.26
C ARG A 564 -3.85 -3.67 -30.60
N GLN A 565 -3.57 -2.98 -31.69
CA GLN A 565 -3.49 -3.54 -33.04
C GLN A 565 -2.38 -4.59 -33.22
N TYR A 566 -1.40 -4.64 -32.32
CA TYR A 566 -0.25 -5.54 -32.39
C TYR A 566 -0.40 -6.78 -31.51
N PHE A 567 -1.36 -6.84 -30.58
CA PHE A 567 -1.55 -7.99 -29.69
C PHE A 567 -2.93 -8.61 -29.90
N ARG A 568 -3.00 -9.94 -30.06
CA ARG A 568 -4.27 -10.64 -30.33
C ARG A 568 -5.11 -10.83 -29.05
N ASP A 569 -4.45 -10.99 -27.91
CA ASP A 569 -5.09 -11.14 -26.61
C ASP A 569 -4.30 -10.44 -25.49
N ILE A 570 -4.88 -10.42 -24.29
CA ILE A 570 -4.28 -9.78 -23.10
C ILE A 570 -3.08 -10.57 -22.57
N GLN A 571 -3.03 -11.88 -22.84
CA GLN A 571 -2.01 -12.78 -22.33
C GLN A 571 -0.69 -12.57 -23.07
N GLN A 572 -0.75 -12.42 -24.40
CA GLN A 572 0.38 -12.08 -25.26
C GLN A 572 0.94 -10.69 -24.95
N PHE A 573 0.08 -9.73 -24.62
CA PHE A 573 0.51 -8.39 -24.20
C PHE A 573 1.22 -8.43 -22.83
N SER A 574 0.67 -9.19 -21.88
CA SER A 574 1.28 -9.39 -20.55
C SER A 574 2.64 -10.10 -20.65
N GLU A 575 2.70 -11.16 -21.47
CA GLU A 575 3.94 -11.90 -21.72
C GLU A 575 5.00 -11.00 -22.35
N TRP A 576 4.64 -10.22 -23.37
CA TRP A 576 5.55 -9.24 -23.97
C TRP A 576 6.04 -8.19 -22.97
N LEU A 577 5.14 -7.63 -22.14
CA LEU A 577 5.49 -6.64 -21.12
C LEU A 577 6.57 -7.16 -20.15
N ASN A 578 6.54 -8.46 -19.86
CA ASN A 578 7.44 -9.12 -18.92
C ASN A 578 8.68 -9.75 -19.58
N THR A 579 8.72 -9.85 -20.92
CA THR A 579 9.86 -10.44 -21.64
C THR A 579 11.01 -9.44 -21.76
N ARG A 580 12.22 -9.82 -21.36
CA ARG A 580 13.42 -8.98 -21.56
C ARG A 580 13.72 -8.85 -23.05
N SER A 581 14.08 -7.64 -23.48
CA SER A 581 14.45 -7.38 -24.87
C SER A 581 15.87 -6.84 -24.97
N ASP A 582 16.72 -7.47 -25.78
CA ASP A 582 18.06 -6.97 -26.06
C ASP A 582 18.04 -5.58 -26.71
N LYS A 583 16.93 -5.24 -27.40
CA LYS A 583 16.71 -3.92 -28.01
C LYS A 583 16.30 -2.83 -27.00
N LEU A 584 16.01 -3.22 -25.77
CA LEU A 584 15.74 -2.33 -24.64
C LEU A 584 16.87 -2.45 -23.60
N ASP A 585 18.11 -2.72 -24.05
CA ASP A 585 19.28 -2.94 -23.20
C ASP A 585 19.09 -4.07 -22.17
N GLY A 586 18.35 -5.12 -22.55
CA GLY A 586 18.03 -6.24 -21.67
C GLY A 586 16.95 -5.93 -20.62
N LYS A 587 16.35 -4.74 -20.65
CA LYS A 587 15.21 -4.37 -19.81
C LYS A 587 13.91 -5.00 -20.32
N ARG A 588 12.94 -5.16 -19.43
CA ARG A 588 11.56 -5.51 -19.80
C ARG A 588 10.84 -4.26 -20.28
N PRO A 589 9.89 -4.35 -21.23
CA PRO A 589 9.03 -3.23 -21.58
C PRO A 589 8.33 -2.61 -20.36
N LEU A 590 7.95 -3.42 -19.37
CA LEU A 590 7.40 -2.89 -18.12
C LEU A 590 8.38 -1.98 -17.36
N ASP A 591 9.68 -2.29 -17.40
CA ASP A 591 10.72 -1.48 -16.76
C ASP A 591 10.90 -0.14 -17.47
N VAL A 592 10.85 -0.15 -18.81
CA VAL A 592 10.90 1.07 -19.63
C VAL A 592 9.65 1.92 -19.41
N LEU A 593 8.47 1.32 -19.25
CA LEU A 593 7.20 2.04 -19.05
C LEU A 593 7.16 2.87 -17.76
N ALA A 594 7.94 2.48 -16.76
CA ALA A 594 8.07 3.21 -15.51
C ALA A 594 8.86 4.53 -15.68
N GLU A 595 9.71 4.64 -16.70
CA GLU A 595 10.48 5.86 -17.01
C GLU A 595 9.56 6.98 -17.52
N ASP A 596 9.95 8.25 -17.33
CA ASP A 596 9.10 9.42 -17.67
C ASP A 596 8.71 9.47 -19.16
N ASN A 597 9.59 9.00 -20.05
CA ASN A 597 9.34 8.90 -21.49
C ASN A 597 9.03 7.47 -21.96
N GLY A 598 8.84 6.54 -21.03
CA GLY A 598 8.70 5.11 -21.29
C GLY A 598 7.55 4.75 -22.23
N LEU A 599 6.39 5.39 -22.01
CA LEU A 599 5.19 5.17 -22.83
C LEU A 599 5.45 5.51 -24.31
N GLN A 600 6.12 6.63 -24.57
CA GLN A 600 6.43 7.07 -25.93
C GLN A 600 7.47 6.15 -26.57
N GLN A 601 8.54 5.81 -25.84
CA GLN A 601 9.58 4.88 -26.31
C GLN A 601 9.00 3.52 -26.69
N LEU A 602 8.13 2.94 -25.86
CA LEU A 602 7.52 1.64 -26.12
C LEU A 602 6.53 1.67 -27.27
N THR A 603 5.76 2.75 -27.41
CA THR A 603 4.83 2.90 -28.55
C THR A 603 5.60 2.95 -29.88
N VAL A 604 6.73 3.67 -29.91
CA VAL A 604 7.63 3.71 -31.09
C VAL A 604 8.33 2.37 -31.32
N PHE A 605 8.76 1.70 -30.24
CA PHE A 605 9.40 0.39 -30.31
C PHE A 605 8.46 -0.68 -30.92
N VAL A 606 7.21 -0.76 -30.47
CA VAL A 606 6.26 -1.74 -31.01
C VAL A 606 5.92 -1.42 -32.47
N GLY A 607 5.74 -0.14 -32.81
CA GLY A 607 5.50 0.29 -34.20
C GLY A 607 6.64 -0.06 -35.17
N SER A 608 7.89 0.17 -34.75
CA SER A 608 9.08 -0.10 -35.58
C SER A 608 9.41 -1.58 -35.72
N THR A 609 9.09 -2.41 -34.72
CA THR A 609 9.46 -3.84 -34.71
C THR A 609 8.59 -4.67 -35.66
N ARG A 610 7.33 -4.28 -35.91
CA ARG A 610 6.42 -5.02 -36.79
C ARG A 610 6.28 -4.48 -38.21
N GLN A 611 6.63 -3.22 -38.49
CA GLN A 611 6.74 -2.75 -39.87
C GLN A 611 7.82 -3.53 -40.65
N LYS A 612 8.93 -3.88 -39.99
CA LYS A 612 10.02 -4.68 -40.59
C LYS A 612 9.64 -6.10 -41.01
N THR A 613 8.59 -6.69 -40.45
CA THR A 613 8.10 -8.03 -40.87
C THR A 613 7.18 -7.98 -42.09
N SER A 614 6.67 -6.82 -42.50
CA SER A 614 5.80 -6.70 -43.69
C SER A 614 6.57 -6.43 -44.99
N THR A 615 7.84 -6.02 -44.91
CA THR A 615 8.67 -5.66 -46.08
C THR A 615 9.74 -6.70 -46.43
N GLY A 616 9.72 -7.88 -45.81
CA GLY A 616 10.65 -8.99 -46.07
C GLY A 616 10.07 -10.14 -46.90
N MET A 617 8.83 -10.01 -47.37
CA MET A 617 8.20 -10.89 -48.35
C MET A 617 7.59 -10.03 -49.44
N ALA A 618 8.43 -9.54 -50.34
CA ALA A 618 8.05 -9.06 -51.66
C ALA A 618 9.00 -9.68 -52.67
#